data_AF-A0A1A8UEJ4-F1
#
_entry.id   AF-A0A1A8UEJ4-F1
#
_cell.length_a   1.000
_cell.length_b   1.000
_cell.length_c   1.000
_cell.angle_alpha   90.00
_cell.angle_beta   90.00
_cell.angle_gamma   90.00
#
_symmetry.space_group_name_H-M   'P 1'
#
loop_
_entity.id
_entity.type
_entity.pdbx_description
1 polymer ?
#
loop_
_entity_poly.entity_id
_entity_poly.type
_entity_poly.pdbx_seq_one_letter_code
_entity_poly.pdbx_strand_id
1 'polypeptide(L)'
;MEQCLNIAHSIETLSSLDNVSEMYPFFYRPIDLSLQDQWDLSSPEEHYRQKTELHEMWRLSTVNNDYSVCPSYPPAVIVPQSIDDDTLKKAAKFRQGGRFPVLCYYHRKNGMVIMRS
;
A
#
# COMPACT_ATOMS: atom_id res chain seq x y z
N MET A 1 -30.21 36.55 -6.79
CA MET A 1 -30.58 35.27 -7.43
C MET A 1 -29.39 34.71 -8.22
N GLU A 2 -28.79 35.50 -9.10
CA GLU A 2 -27.59 35.13 -9.89
C GLU A 2 -26.38 34.69 -9.03
N GLN A 3 -26.07 35.40 -7.94
CA GLN A 3 -24.95 35.03 -7.05
C GLN A 3 -25.13 33.64 -6.42
N CYS A 4 -26.35 33.30 -5.98
CA CYS A 4 -26.63 31.98 -5.42
C CYS A 4 -26.47 30.88 -6.47
N LEU A 5 -26.85 31.16 -7.72
CA LEU A 5 -26.69 30.23 -8.85
C LEU A 5 -25.21 29.99 -9.16
N ASN A 6 -24.40 31.05 -9.17
CA ASN A 6 -22.96 30.95 -9.40
C ASN A 6 -22.25 30.15 -8.30
N ILE A 7 -22.66 30.33 -7.04
CA ILE A 7 -22.14 29.54 -5.90
C ILE A 7 -22.53 28.07 -6.04
N ALA A 8 -23.80 27.78 -6.36
CA ALA A 8 -24.26 26.39 -6.53
C ALA A 8 -23.50 25.69 -7.67
N HIS A 9 -23.37 26.37 -8.81
CA HIS A 9 -22.66 25.85 -9.97
C HIS A 9 -21.16 25.60 -9.70
N SER A 10 -20.48 26.50 -8.97
CA SER A 10 -19.07 26.32 -8.64
C SER A 10 -18.84 25.15 -7.67
N ILE A 11 -19.72 24.97 -6.68
CA ILE A 11 -19.67 23.82 -5.76
C ILE A 11 -19.91 22.51 -6.52
N GLU A 12 -20.93 22.46 -7.37
CA GLU A 12 -21.25 21.27 -8.17
C GLU A 12 -20.04 20.89 -9.05
N THR A 13 -19.47 21.86 -9.76
CA THR A 13 -18.29 21.65 -10.62
C THR A 13 -17.08 21.16 -9.84
N LEU A 14 -16.74 21.79 -8.71
CA LEU A 14 -15.52 21.48 -7.96
C LEU A 14 -15.64 20.25 -7.05
N SER A 15 -16.86 19.80 -6.74
CA SER A 15 -17.10 18.60 -5.93
C SER A 15 -17.15 17.31 -6.75
N SER A 16 -17.23 17.39 -8.07
CA SER A 16 -17.44 16.26 -8.99
C SER A 16 -16.36 16.16 -10.07
N LEU A 17 -15.12 16.53 -9.75
CA LEU A 17 -13.99 16.43 -10.68
C LEU A 17 -13.68 14.97 -11.03
N ASP A 18 -13.76 14.62 -12.31
CA ASP A 18 -13.46 13.27 -12.81
C ASP A 18 -11.95 13.00 -12.97
N ASN A 19 -11.17 14.06 -13.24
CA ASN A 19 -9.74 13.96 -13.46
C ASN A 19 -8.99 14.07 -12.13
N VAL A 20 -8.28 12.99 -11.76
CA VAL A 20 -7.47 12.95 -10.53
C VAL A 20 -6.46 14.10 -10.48
N SER A 21 -5.84 14.44 -11.61
CA SER A 21 -4.85 15.53 -11.68
C SER A 21 -5.44 16.92 -11.44
N GLU A 22 -6.76 17.06 -11.51
CA GLU A 22 -7.47 18.30 -11.22
C GLU A 22 -7.95 18.39 -9.76
N MET A 23 -7.78 17.33 -8.98
CA MET A 23 -8.19 17.33 -7.58
C MET A 23 -7.31 18.25 -6.73
N TYR A 24 -7.89 18.78 -5.65
CA TYR A 24 -7.24 19.70 -4.72
C TYR A 24 -5.80 19.32 -4.28
N PRO A 25 -5.48 18.03 -3.98
CA PRO A 25 -4.12 17.65 -3.58
C PRO A 25 -3.02 17.98 -4.61
N PHE A 26 -3.36 18.10 -5.89
CA PHE A 26 -2.38 18.41 -6.95
C PHE A 26 -2.12 19.92 -7.10
N PHE A 27 -2.97 20.78 -6.55
CA PHE A 27 -2.83 22.24 -6.59
C PHE A 27 -2.42 22.85 -5.26
N TYR A 28 -2.70 22.15 -4.16
CA TYR A 28 -2.37 22.63 -2.82
C TYR A 28 -0.84 22.75 -2.65
N ARG A 29 -0.36 23.98 -2.46
CA ARG A 29 1.05 24.30 -2.19
C ARG A 29 1.18 24.93 -0.79
N PRO A 30 1.20 24.09 0.26
CA PRO A 30 1.41 24.55 1.62
C PRO A 30 2.79 25.21 1.78
N ILE A 31 2.81 26.39 2.41
CA ILE A 31 4.03 27.20 2.60
C ILE A 31 5.06 26.48 3.49
N ASP A 32 4.58 25.67 4.45
CA ASP A 32 5.40 25.02 5.47
C ASP A 32 5.60 23.52 5.26
N LEU A 33 5.28 22.97 4.08
CA LEU A 33 5.38 21.53 3.85
C LEU A 33 6.77 21.16 3.33
N SER A 34 7.67 20.83 4.24
CA SER A 34 8.84 20.03 3.91
C SER A 34 8.39 18.60 3.59
N LEU A 35 8.01 18.36 2.33
CA LEU A 35 7.64 17.03 1.81
C LEU A 35 8.77 15.98 1.92
N GLN A 36 10.00 16.39 2.25
CA GLN A 36 11.17 15.52 2.26
C GLN A 36 11.08 14.35 3.23
N ASP A 37 10.35 14.48 4.35
CA ASP A 37 10.42 13.48 5.45
C ASP A 37 9.07 12.78 5.78
N GLN A 38 7.96 13.15 5.13
CA GLN A 38 6.63 12.65 5.54
C GLN A 38 6.11 11.46 4.71
N TRP A 39 6.71 11.17 3.56
CA TRP A 39 6.32 10.02 2.73
C TRP A 39 7.03 8.72 3.11
N ASP A 40 8.01 8.77 4.01
CA ASP A 40 8.74 7.60 4.53
C ASP A 40 7.95 6.88 5.64
N LEU A 41 6.62 6.83 5.50
CA LEU A 41 5.74 6.14 6.43
C LEU A 41 5.97 4.63 6.30
N SER A 42 6.81 4.09 7.19
CA SER A 42 6.99 2.67 7.52
C SER A 42 6.73 1.69 6.37
N SER A 43 7.68 1.58 5.45
CA SER A 43 7.64 0.56 4.40
C SER A 43 7.66 -0.86 5.00
N PRO A 44 7.08 -1.87 4.32
CA PRO A 44 7.22 -3.27 4.73
C PRO A 44 8.67 -3.70 4.97
N GLU A 45 9.61 -3.14 4.20
CA GLU A 45 11.05 -3.34 4.30
C GLU A 45 11.61 -2.79 5.62
N GLU A 46 11.24 -1.55 5.98
CA GLU A 46 11.65 -0.91 7.22
C GLU A 46 11.05 -1.65 8.43
N HIS A 47 9.77 -2.05 8.33
CA HIS A 47 9.11 -2.87 9.36
C HIS A 47 9.80 -4.22 9.56
N TYR A 48 10.15 -4.90 8.46
CA TYR A 48 10.86 -6.17 8.50
C TYR A 48 12.27 -6.00 9.09
N ARG A 49 12.99 -4.94 8.71
CA ARG A 49 14.34 -4.63 9.22
C ARG A 49 14.34 -4.42 10.74
N GLN A 50 13.34 -3.72 11.26
CA GLN A 50 13.23 -3.43 12.70
C GLN A 50 12.82 -4.64 13.55
N LYS A 51 12.20 -5.67 12.94
CA LYS A 51 11.73 -6.88 13.65
C LYS A 51 12.61 -8.08 13.37
N THR A 52 13.71 -8.18 14.11
CA THR A 52 14.64 -9.32 14.02
C THR A 52 13.97 -10.65 14.37
N GLU A 53 12.90 -10.65 15.18
CA GLU A 53 12.11 -11.84 15.48
C GLU A 53 11.45 -12.49 14.25
N LEU A 54 11.34 -11.75 13.14
CA LEU A 54 10.78 -12.29 11.90
C LEU A 54 11.82 -13.09 11.11
N HIS A 55 13.11 -12.77 11.22
CA HIS A 55 14.14 -13.18 10.27
C HIS A 55 14.42 -14.69 10.25
N GLU A 56 14.02 -15.44 11.28
CA GLU A 56 14.18 -16.89 11.32
C GLU A 56 13.11 -17.64 10.52
N MET A 57 11.87 -17.13 10.52
CA MET A 57 10.70 -17.85 9.98
C MET A 57 10.03 -17.13 8.81
N TRP A 58 10.39 -15.87 8.58
CA TRP A 58 9.82 -15.01 7.55
C TRP A 58 10.94 -14.32 6.77
N ARG A 59 10.69 -14.08 5.49
CA ARG A 59 11.55 -13.30 4.61
C ARG A 59 10.80 -12.16 3.96
N LEU A 60 11.56 -11.13 3.61
CA LEU A 60 11.11 -10.13 2.65
C LEU A 60 11.23 -10.71 1.23
N SER A 61 10.13 -10.70 0.47
CA SER A 61 10.09 -11.08 -0.95
C SER A 61 9.87 -9.83 -1.79
N THR A 62 10.65 -9.71 -2.86
CA THR A 62 10.52 -8.66 -3.90
C THR A 62 9.83 -9.18 -5.15
N VAL A 63 9.08 -10.29 -5.04
CA VAL A 63 8.37 -10.94 -6.16
C VAL A 63 7.38 -10.01 -6.87
N ASN A 64 6.92 -8.96 -6.19
CA ASN A 64 5.94 -7.99 -6.69
C ASN A 64 6.54 -6.60 -6.93
N ASN A 65 7.87 -6.47 -7.06
CA ASN A 65 8.56 -5.18 -7.14
C ASN A 65 8.06 -4.27 -8.28
N ASP A 66 7.58 -4.87 -9.38
CA ASP A 66 7.01 -4.20 -10.54
C ASP A 66 5.48 -4.25 -10.59
N TYR A 67 4.84 -4.68 -9.50
CA TYR A 67 3.38 -4.87 -9.37
C TYR A 67 2.78 -5.90 -10.34
N SER A 68 3.61 -6.72 -11.00
CA SER A 68 3.15 -7.67 -12.03
C SER A 68 2.38 -8.87 -11.48
N VAL A 69 2.66 -9.28 -10.24
CA VAL A 69 2.03 -10.47 -9.63
C VAL A 69 0.70 -10.10 -8.96
N CYS A 70 0.67 -8.96 -8.27
CA CYS A 70 -0.52 -8.42 -7.64
C CYS A 70 -0.48 -6.87 -7.69
N PRO A 71 -1.26 -6.24 -8.60
CA PRO A 71 -1.26 -4.79 -8.75
C PRO A 71 -1.73 -4.01 -7.51
N SER A 72 -2.41 -4.69 -6.59
CA SER A 72 -2.98 -4.10 -5.38
C SER A 72 -2.15 -4.34 -4.10
N TYR A 73 -1.00 -5.01 -4.23
CA TYR A 73 -0.06 -5.24 -3.14
C TYR A 73 1.14 -4.29 -3.23
N PRO A 74 1.84 -4.05 -2.11
CA PRO A 74 3.10 -3.30 -2.12
C PRO A 74 4.18 -4.03 -2.94
N PRO A 75 5.27 -3.32 -3.30
CA PRO A 75 6.35 -3.88 -4.12
C PRO A 75 7.13 -5.00 -3.38
N ALA A 76 7.31 -4.86 -2.07
CA ALA A 76 7.85 -5.89 -1.20
C ALA A 76 6.81 -6.38 -0.20
N VAL A 77 6.86 -7.68 0.10
CA VAL A 77 5.92 -8.35 1.01
C VAL A 77 6.65 -9.33 1.91
N ILE A 78 6.12 -9.56 3.12
CA ILE A 78 6.69 -10.50 4.07
C ILE A 78 5.96 -11.85 3.94
N VAL A 79 6.72 -12.91 3.72
CA VAL A 79 6.23 -14.29 3.46
C VAL A 79 7.05 -15.30 4.26
N PRO A 80 6.57 -16.54 4.46
CA PRO A 80 7.35 -17.54 5.20
C PRO A 80 8.69 -17.84 4.51
N GLN A 81 9.75 -18.02 5.31
CA GLN A 81 11.12 -18.27 4.85
C GLN A 81 11.23 -19.48 3.91
N SER A 82 10.42 -20.51 4.14
CA SER A 82 10.42 -21.77 3.39
C SER A 82 9.76 -21.71 2.02
N ILE A 83 9.05 -20.63 1.70
CA ILE A 83 8.29 -20.50 0.45
C ILE A 83 9.10 -19.67 -0.54
N ASP A 84 9.35 -20.20 -1.74
CA ASP A 84 10.03 -19.48 -2.82
C ASP A 84 9.09 -18.58 -3.64
N ASP A 85 9.66 -17.66 -4.41
CA ASP A 85 8.90 -16.70 -5.20
C ASP A 85 8.08 -17.36 -6.33
N ASP A 86 8.50 -18.51 -6.85
CA ASP A 86 7.76 -19.24 -7.88
C ASP A 86 6.48 -19.87 -7.31
N THR A 87 6.52 -20.32 -6.07
CA THR A 87 5.36 -20.79 -5.31
C THR A 87 4.39 -19.65 -5.04
N LEU A 88 4.88 -18.45 -4.70
CA LEU A 88 4.04 -17.26 -4.55
C LEU A 88 3.33 -16.92 -5.87
N LYS A 89 4.04 -16.93 -7.00
CA LYS A 89 3.44 -16.71 -8.34
C LYS A 89 2.37 -17.75 -8.66
N LYS A 90 2.56 -19.02 -8.30
CA LYS A 90 1.54 -20.08 -8.47
C LYS A 90 0.32 -19.81 -7.58
N ALA A 91 0.53 -19.43 -6.31
CA ALA A 91 -0.54 -19.09 -5.38
C ALA A 91 -1.34 -17.86 -5.85
N ALA A 92 -0.66 -16.85 -6.41
CA ALA A 92 -1.28 -15.65 -6.97
C ALA A 92 -2.26 -16.00 -8.10
N LYS A 93 -1.90 -16.94 -8.99
CA LYS A 93 -2.80 -17.41 -10.07
C LYS A 93 -4.09 -18.05 -9.56
N PHE A 94 -4.09 -18.59 -8.34
CA PHE A 94 -5.27 -19.21 -7.73
C PHE A 94 -6.12 -18.21 -6.95
N ARG A 95 -5.52 -17.16 -6.38
CA ARG A 95 -6.22 -16.16 -5.55
C ARG A 95 -6.81 -15.05 -6.41
N GLN A 96 -8.00 -14.60 -6.04
CA GLN A 96 -8.66 -13.48 -6.71
C GLN A 96 -7.76 -12.23 -6.69
N GLY A 97 -7.58 -11.61 -7.86
CA GLY A 97 -6.76 -10.40 -8.00
C GLY A 97 -5.26 -10.62 -7.76
N GLY A 98 -4.76 -11.85 -7.78
CA GLY A 98 -3.35 -12.14 -7.54
C GLY A 98 -2.93 -12.05 -6.08
N ARG A 99 -3.87 -11.88 -5.15
CA ARG A 99 -3.59 -11.53 -3.76
C ARG A 99 -3.20 -12.77 -2.94
N PHE A 100 -1.97 -13.24 -3.13
CA PHE A 100 -1.42 -14.39 -2.41
C PHE A 100 -1.25 -14.10 -0.90
N PRO A 101 -1.24 -15.13 -0.01
CA PRO A 101 -1.13 -14.90 1.43
C PRO A 101 0.16 -14.17 1.83
N VAL A 102 0.03 -13.08 2.58
CA VAL A 102 1.15 -12.28 3.12
C VAL A 102 0.97 -11.98 4.60
N LEU A 103 2.07 -11.79 5.33
CA LEU A 103 2.05 -11.45 6.75
C LEU A 103 1.45 -10.05 6.97
N CYS A 104 0.49 -9.94 7.88
CA CYS A 104 -0.05 -8.65 8.37
C CYS A 104 0.47 -8.30 9.76
N TYR A 105 0.53 -9.30 10.63
CA TYR A 105 0.81 -9.10 12.04
C TYR A 105 1.53 -10.31 12.62
N TYR A 106 2.46 -10.03 13.53
CA TYR A 106 3.22 -11.02 14.28
C TYR A 106 3.13 -10.70 15.77
N HIS A 107 2.64 -11.65 16.56
CA HIS A 107 2.55 -11.53 18.00
C HIS A 107 3.83 -12.02 18.68
N ARG A 108 4.67 -11.07 19.10
CA ARG A 108 6.01 -11.33 19.63
C ARG A 108 6.08 -12.34 20.78
N LYS A 109 5.08 -12.38 21.67
CA LYS A 109 5.13 -13.19 22.90
C LYS A 109 4.94 -14.70 22.64
N ASN A 110 4.21 -15.08 21.58
CA ASN A 110 3.88 -16.49 21.32
C ASN A 110 4.07 -16.93 19.87
N GLY A 111 4.56 -16.05 18.99
CA GLY A 111 4.84 -16.38 17.58
C GLY A 111 3.61 -16.52 16.69
N MET A 112 2.41 -16.22 17.18
CA MET A 112 1.18 -16.30 16.38
C MET A 112 1.12 -15.17 15.35
N VAL A 113 0.54 -15.46 14.19
CA VAL A 113 0.48 -14.51 13.08
C VAL A 113 -0.93 -14.33 12.54
N ILE A 114 -1.15 -13.16 11.93
CA ILE A 114 -2.31 -12.91 11.09
C ILE A 114 -1.78 -12.68 9.68
N MET A 115 -2.37 -13.40 8.72
CA MET A 115 -2.09 -13.23 7.30
C MET A 115 -3.33 -12.71 6.58
N ARG A 116 -3.13 -11.99 5.48
CA ARG A 116 -4.20 -11.59 4.55
C ARG A 116 -3.96 -12.17 3.17
N SER A 117 -5.02 -12.32 2.39
CA SER A 117 -5.01 -12.74 0.99
C SER A 117 -6.13 -11.97 0.30
#